data_AF-A0A352QNE7-F1
#
_entry.id   AF-A0A352QNE7-F1
#
_cell.length_a   1.000
_cell.length_b   1.000
_cell.length_c   1.000
_cell.angle_alpha   90.00
_cell.angle_beta   90.00
_cell.angle_gamma   90.00
#
_symmetry.space_group_name_H-M   'P 1'
#
loop_
_entity.id
_entity.type
_entity.pdbx_description
1 polymer ?
#
loop_
_entity_poly.entity_id
_entity_poly.type
_entity_poly.pdbx_seq_one_letter_code
_entity_poly.pdbx_strand_id
1 'polypeptide(L)' 'MSIAIRDVREHELDSVLALNNAAGPAILPLDAAKLRQLYDSAEYFRVAERDGAIAGFLI' A
#
# COMPACT_ATOMS: atom_id res chain seq x y z
N MET A 1 16.80 -13.51 2.97
CA MET A 1 15.65 -12.57 3.08
C MET A 1 15.01 -12.47 1.72
N SER A 2 13.75 -12.89 1.60
CA SER A 2 13.00 -12.81 0.35
C SER A 2 11.95 -11.72 0.45
N ILE A 3 11.85 -10.90 -0.59
CA ILE A 3 10.70 -10.01 -0.77
C ILE A 3 9.74 -10.73 -1.73
N ALA A 4 8.48 -10.84 -1.33
CA ALA A 4 7.42 -11.34 -2.20
C ALA A 4 6.58 -10.16 -2.71
N ILE A 5 6.38 -10.07 -4.02
CA ILE A 5 5.47 -9.10 -4.62
C ILE A 5 4.16 -9.81 -4.93
N ARG A 6 3.05 -9.26 -4.43
CA ARG A 6 1.70 -9.83 -4.61
C ARG A 6 0.63 -8.75 -4.63
N ASP A 7 -0.57 -9.12 -5.07
CA ASP A 7 -1.72 -8.21 -5.01
C ASP A 7 -1.99 -7.79 -3.57
N VAL A 8 -2.36 -6.52 -3.42
CA VAL A 8 -2.88 -5.99 -2.16
C VAL A 8 -4.25 -6.62 -1.88
N ARG A 9 -4.54 -6.87 -0.61
CA ARG A 9 -5.85 -7.34 -0.15
C ARG A 9 -6.59 -6.20 0.53
N GLU A 10 -7.91 -6.24 0.48
CA GLU A 10 -8.77 -5.18 1.04
C GLU A 10 -8.49 -4.88 2.53
N HIS A 11 -8.21 -5.90 3.34
CA HIS A 11 -7.89 -5.70 4.77
C HIS A 11 -6.49 -5.09 5.02
N GLU A 12 -5.67 -4.94 3.98
CA GLU A 12 -4.32 -4.38 4.08
C GLU A 12 -4.27 -2.89 3.76
N LEU A 13 -5.40 -2.29 3.33
CA LEU A 13 -5.45 -0.87 2.96
C LEU A 13 -5.07 0.03 4.14
N ASP A 14 -5.43 -0.33 5.37
CA ASP A 14 -5.02 0.44 6.56
C ASP A 14 -3.50 0.43 6.75
N SER A 15 -2.83 -0.68 6.43
CA SER A 15 -1.37 -0.80 6.50
C SER A 15 -0.69 0.01 5.38
N VAL A 16 -1.28 0.01 4.17
CA VAL A 16 -0.78 0.83 3.05
C VAL A 16 -0.94 2.32 3.36
N LEU A 17 -2.08 2.72 3.93
CA LEU A 17 -2.34 4.10 4.33
C LEU A 17 -1.35 4.58 5.38
N ALA A 18 -1.12 3.77 6.41
CA ALA A 18 -0.14 4.06 7.44
C ALA A 18 1.28 4.18 6.86
N LEU A 19 1.65 3.28 5.94
CA LEU A 19 2.95 3.31 5.27
C LEU A 19 3.13 4.56 4.39
N ASN A 20 2.11 4.96 3.63
CA ASN A 20 2.16 6.17 2.81
C ASN A 20 2.32 7.43 3.67
N ASN A 21 1.51 7.56 4.72
CA ASN A 21 1.53 8.73 5.59
C ASN A 21 2.79 8.80 6.48
N ALA A 22 3.51 7.69 6.65
CA ALA A 22 4.81 7.64 7.31
C ALA A 22 5.99 8.06 6.41
N ALA A 23 5.81 8.13 5.08
CA ALA A 23 6.89 8.35 4.11
C ALA A 23 7.40 9.82 4.04
N GLY A 24 6.98 10.66 4.98
CA GLY A 24 7.53 12.00 5.20
C GLY A 24 6.82 13.11 4.41
N PRO A 25 7.21 14.38 4.64
CA PRO A 25 6.46 15.55 4.20
C PRO A 25 6.45 15.81 2.68
N ALA A 26 7.27 15.09 1.91
CA ALA A 26 7.30 15.18 0.45
C ALA A 26 6.25 14.31 -0.25
N ILE A 27 5.56 13.44 0.51
CA ILE A 27 4.52 12.57 -0.02
C ILE A 27 3.17 13.27 0.12
N LEU A 28 2.40 13.27 -0.97
CA LEU A 28 1.03 13.78 -0.95
C LEU A 28 0.21 12.95 0.04
N PRO A 29 -0.50 13.58 0.99
CA PRO A 29 -1.30 12.85 1.96
C PRO A 29 -2.37 12.05 1.22
N LEU A 30 -2.44 10.76 1.54
CA LEU A 30 -3.48 9.86 1.09
C LEU A 30 -4.47 9.64 2.24
N ASP A 31 -5.76 9.70 1.94
CA ASP A 31 -6.83 9.35 2.87
C ASP A 31 -7.44 7.98 2.52
N ALA A 32 -8.22 7.43 3.45
CA ALA A 32 -8.83 6.12 3.29
C ALA A 32 -9.80 6.05 2.09
N ALA A 33 -10.53 7.14 1.79
CA ALA A 33 -11.48 7.18 0.69
C ALA A 33 -10.75 7.15 -0.67
N LYS A 34 -9.67 7.91 -0.78
CA LYS A 34 -8.82 7.95 -1.97
C LYS A 34 -8.10 6.63 -2.18
N LEU A 35 -7.57 6.03 -1.11
CA LEU A 35 -6.96 4.72 -1.18
C LEU A 35 -7.97 3.63 -1.60
N ARG A 36 -9.22 3.71 -1.12
CA ARG A 36 -10.27 2.80 -1.56
C ARG A 36 -10.60 2.96 -3.04
N GLN A 37 -10.73 4.20 -3.52
CA GLN A 37 -10.92 4.46 -4.94
C GLN A 37 -9.80 3.85 -5.80
N LEU A 38 -8.54 3.97 -5.35
CA LEU A 38 -7.40 3.38 -6.04
C LEU A 38 -7.47 1.84 -6.03
N TYR A 39 -7.84 1.22 -4.90
CA TYR A 39 -8.06 -0.22 -4.81
C TYR A 39 -9.12 -0.74 -5.80
N ASP A 40 -10.22 0.00 -5.94
CA ASP A 40 -11.33 -0.43 -6.80
C ASP A 40 -11.04 -0.22 -8.31
N SER A 41 -10.10 0.66 -8.67
CA SER A 41 -9.90 1.11 -10.06
C SER A 41 -8.51 0.85 -10.66
N ALA A 42 -7.49 0.63 -9.83
CA ALA A 42 -6.13 0.43 -10.32
C ALA A 42 -6.00 -0.95 -10.97
N GLU A 43 -5.52 -0.99 -12.21
CA GLU A 43 -5.20 -2.24 -12.92
C GLU A 43 -4.04 -2.98 -12.26
N TYR A 44 -3.21 -2.27 -11.49
CA TYR A 44 -2.05 -2.81 -10.82
C TYR A 44 -1.91 -2.21 -9.43
N PHE A 45 -2.11 -3.03 -8.40
CA PHE A 45 -1.87 -2.63 -7.02
C PHE A 45 -1.20 -3.77 -6.27
N ARG A 46 0.11 -3.63 -6.06
CA ARG A 46 0.95 -4.64 -5.41
C ARG A 46 1.53 -4.15 -4.09
N VAL A 47 1.75 -5.09 -3.19
CA VAL A 47 2.56 -4.91 -1.99
C VAL A 47 3.84 -5.73 -2.06
N ALA A 48 4.90 -5.18 -1.51
CA ALA A 48 6.13 -5.90 -1.21
C ALA A 48 6.06 -6.41 0.23
N GLU A 49 5.93 -7.72 0.40
CA GLU A 49 5.93 -8.38 1.70
C GLU A 49 7.33 -8.86 2.05
N ARG A 50 7.77 -8.53 3.27
CA ARG A 50 9.02 -9.01 3.86
C ARG A 50 8.75 -9.43 5.30
N ASP A 51 9.10 -10.68 5.62
CA ASP A 51 8.97 -11.24 6.97
C ASP A 51 7.55 -11.09 7.56
N GLY A 52 6.51 -11.21 6.72
CA GLY A 52 5.09 -11.07 7.10
C GLY A 52 4.57 -9.63 7.20
N ALA A 53 5.41 -8.63 6.92
CA ALA A 53 5.04 -7.22 6.96
C ALA A 53 5.08 -6.56 5.58
N ILE A 54 4.21 -5.58 5.34
CA ILE A 54 4.25 -4.74 4.15
C ILE A 54 5.41 -3.76 4.29
N ALA A 55 6.40 -3.91 3.41
CA ALA A 55 7.60 -3.06 3.36
C ALA A 55 7.50 -1.97 2.27
N GLY A 56 6.55 -2.10 1.35
CA GLY A 56 6.36 -1.20 0.22
C GLY A 56 5.09 -1.52 -0.55
N PHE A 57 4.64 -0.59 -1.38
CA PHE A 57 3.54 -0.81 -2.30
C PHE A 57 3.76 -0.04 -3.61
N LEU A 58 3.06 -0.46 -4.66
CA LEU A 58 3.03 0.17 -5.96
C LEU A 58 1.60 0.13 -6.49
N ILE A 59 1.08 1.30 -6.86
CA ILE A 59 -0.22 1.55 -7.51
C ILE A 59 0.05 2.29 -8.82
#